data_AF-A0A518I7A0-F1
#
_entry.id   AF-A0A518I7A0-F1
#
_cell.length_a   1.000
_cell.length_b   1.000
_cell.length_c   1.000
_cell.angle_alpha   90.00
_cell.angle_beta   90.00
_cell.angle_gamma   90.00
#
_symmetry.space_group_name_H-M   'P 1'
#
loop_
_entity.id
_entity.type
_entity.pdbx_description
1 polymer ?
#
loop_
_entity_poly.entity_id
_entity_poly.type
_entity_poly.pdbx_seq_one_letter_code
_entity_poly.pdbx_strand_id
1 'polypeptide(L)'
;MAISSVTSAMNTALYSIDRTSQRVAEIAENVSYGIESETGESSPLIDSGIAELPLLKHQIAANVKVFETAESLFNTLLSQRRR
;
A
#
# COMPACT_ATOMS: atom_id res chain seq x y z
N MET A 1 -13.12 18.44 -14.55
CA MET A 1 -13.08 18.26 -13.08
C MET A 1 -12.94 16.80 -12.64
N ALA A 2 -13.64 15.83 -13.26
CA ALA A 2 -13.51 14.42 -12.86
C ALA A 2 -12.11 13.81 -13.10
N ILE A 3 -11.49 14.06 -14.25
CA ILE A 3 -10.16 13.52 -14.59
C ILE A 3 -9.07 14.03 -13.63
N SER A 4 -9.07 15.33 -13.31
CA SER A 4 -8.11 15.91 -12.35
C SER A 4 -8.27 15.33 -10.94
N SER A 5 -9.49 14.97 -10.54
CA SER A 5 -9.75 14.31 -9.24
C SER A 5 -9.25 12.87 -9.22
N VAL A 6 -9.41 12.12 -10.32
CA VAL A 6 -8.89 10.75 -10.47
C VAL A 6 -7.36 10.74 -10.49
N THR A 7 -6.73 11.63 -11.26
CA THR A 7 -5.26 11.75 -11.28
C THR A 7 -4.69 12.09 -9.90
N SER A 8 -5.34 12.99 -9.16
CA SER A 8 -4.95 13.31 -7.77
C SER A 8 -5.05 12.09 -6.85
N ALA A 9 -6.18 11.36 -6.90
CA ALA A 9 -6.38 10.15 -6.11
C ALA A 9 -5.35 9.05 -6.43
N MET A 10 -5.00 8.86 -7.71
CA MET A 10 -3.95 7.93 -8.13
C MET A 10 -2.58 8.33 -7.59
N ASN A 11 -2.23 9.63 -7.63
CA ASN A 11 -0.96 10.11 -7.05
C ASN A 11 -0.90 9.88 -5.53
N THR A 12 -2.01 10.11 -4.82
CA THR A 12 -2.11 9.79 -3.39
C THR A 12 -1.96 8.28 -3.13
N ALA A 13 -2.58 7.44 -3.97
CA ALA A 13 -2.48 5.99 -3.86
C ALA A 13 -1.04 5.51 -4.13
N LEU A 14 -0.35 6.05 -5.14
CA LEU A 14 1.06 5.76 -5.42
C LEU A 14 1.95 6.11 -4.23
N TYR A 15 1.83 7.34 -3.72
CA TYR A 15 2.60 7.78 -2.55
C TYR A 15 2.34 6.89 -1.33
N SER A 16 1.08 6.49 -1.11
CA SER A 16 0.73 5.59 -0.02
C SER A 16 1.33 4.20 -0.21
N ILE A 17 1.37 3.66 -1.43
CA ILE A 17 1.99 2.35 -1.71
C ILE A 17 3.49 2.41 -1.44
N ASP A 18 4.19 3.44 -1.90
CA ASP A 18 5.62 3.61 -1.66
C ASP A 18 5.94 3.62 -0.16
N ARG A 19 5.15 4.38 0.61
CA ARG A 19 5.30 4.44 2.08
C ARG A 19 5.04 3.09 2.74
N THR A 20 3.99 2.38 2.31
CA THR A 20 3.70 1.03 2.84
C THR A 20 4.84 0.07 2.50
N SER A 21 5.41 0.15 1.30
CA SER A 21 6.53 -0.69 0.88
C SER A 21 7.78 -0.45 1.74
N GLN A 22 8.10 0.81 2.03
CA GLN A 22 9.19 1.16 2.95
C GLN A 22 8.96 0.59 4.34
N ARG A 23 7.74 0.72 4.87
CA ARG A 23 7.41 0.21 6.21
C ARG A 23 7.49 -1.32 6.29
N VAL A 24 7.04 -2.03 5.26
CA VAL A 24 7.18 -3.49 5.20
C VAL A 24 8.66 -3.90 5.17
N ALA A 25 9.52 -3.16 4.46
CA ALA A 25 10.95 -3.42 4.43
C ALA A 25 11.59 -3.22 5.81
N GLU A 26 11.25 -2.15 6.53
CA GLU A 26 11.71 -1.92 7.92
C GLU A 26 11.29 -3.08 8.85
N ILE A 27 10.04 -3.54 8.74
CA ILE A 27 9.54 -4.68 9.54
C ILE A 27 10.34 -5.94 9.21
N ALA A 28 10.60 -6.22 7.93
CA ALA A 28 11.38 -7.37 7.50
C ALA A 28 12.83 -7.32 8.00
N GLU A 29 13.45 -6.14 8.01
CA GLU A 29 14.79 -5.92 8.56
C GLU A 29 14.81 -6.17 10.08
N ASN A 30 13.85 -5.61 10.82
CA ASN A 30 13.73 -5.83 12.26
C ASN A 30 13.52 -7.31 12.62
N VAL A 31 12.70 -8.01 11.83
CA VAL A 31 12.50 -9.47 11.99
C VAL A 31 13.79 -10.23 11.70
N SER A 32 14.48 -9.90 10.61
CA SER A 32 15.75 -10.56 10.23
C SER A 32 16.82 -10.36 11.30
N TYR A 33 16.97 -9.12 11.79
CA TYR A 33 17.87 -8.79 12.90
C TYR A 33 17.51 -9.56 14.18
N GLY A 34 16.21 -9.67 14.50
CA GLY A 34 15.75 -10.42 15.66
C GLY A 34 16.05 -11.91 15.61
N ILE A 35 15.90 -12.53 14.43
CA ILE A 35 16.24 -13.94 14.19
C ILE A 35 17.76 -14.14 14.31
N GLU A 36 18.56 -13.24 13.70
CA GLU A 36 20.02 -13.29 13.83
C GLU A 36 20.50 -13.05 15.27
N SER A 37 19.74 -12.29 16.06
CA SER A 37 20.09 -11.94 17.44
C SER A 37 19.60 -12.92 18.51
N GLU A 38 19.04 -14.09 18.15
CA GLU A 38 18.36 -15.06 19.04
C GLU A 38 19.04 -15.24 20.43
N THR A 39 18.62 -14.42 21.40
CA THR A 39 18.89 -14.55 22.85
C THR A 39 17.64 -14.96 23.64
N GLY A 40 16.54 -15.30 22.97
CA GLY A 40 15.33 -15.83 23.60
C GLY A 40 14.37 -14.79 24.20
N GLU A 41 14.67 -13.50 24.10
CA GLU A 41 13.75 -12.41 24.47
C GLU A 41 13.11 -11.79 23.22
N SER A 42 11.77 -11.69 23.21
CA SER A 42 11.02 -11.03 22.14
C SER A 42 11.34 -9.54 22.10
N SER A 43 11.79 -9.02 20.95
CA SER A 43 12.06 -7.58 20.79
C SER A 43 10.75 -6.79 20.57
N PRO A 44 10.47 -5.73 21.37
CA PRO A 44 9.28 -4.89 21.21
C PRO A 44 9.13 -4.26 19.81
N LEU A 45 10.24 -4.07 19.09
CA LEU A 45 10.26 -3.55 17.72
C LEU A 45 9.67 -4.56 16.71
N ILE A 46 9.86 -5.85 16.96
CA ILE A 46 9.35 -6.93 16.11
C ILE A 46 7.85 -7.09 16.36
N ASP A 47 7.44 -7.13 17.64
CA ASP A 47 6.03 -7.28 18.02
C ASP A 47 5.17 -6.14 17.46
N SER A 48 5.66 -4.90 17.57
CA SER A 48 4.97 -3.72 17.02
C SER A 48 4.91 -3.73 15.49
N GLY A 49 5.99 -4.13 14.80
CA GLY A 49 6.01 -4.25 13.35
C GLY A 49 5.05 -5.31 12.81
N ILE A 50 5.03 -6.50 13.43
CA ILE A 50 4.13 -7.60 13.03
C ILE A 50 2.67 -7.20 13.26
N ALA A 51 2.36 -6.51 14.36
CA ALA A 51 1.02 -6.02 14.65
C ALA A 51 0.52 -4.98 13.63
N GLU A 52 1.41 -4.28 12.94
CA GLU A 52 1.07 -3.27 11.92
C GLU A 52 0.73 -3.90 10.56
N LEU A 53 1.20 -5.12 10.26
CA LEU A 53 1.01 -5.79 8.96
C LEU A 53 -0.46 -5.87 8.48
N PRO A 54 -1.47 -6.18 9.33
CA PRO A 54 -2.86 -6.19 8.90
C PRO A 54 -3.35 -4.81 8.42
N LEU A 55 -2.92 -3.72 9.07
CA LEU A 55 -3.26 -2.36 8.67
C LEU A 55 -2.64 -2.02 7.31
N LEU A 56 -1.37 -2.34 7.12
CA LEU A 56 -0.66 -2.14 5.86
C LEU A 56 -1.33 -2.92 4.72
N LYS A 57 -1.77 -4.16 4.97
CA LYS A 57 -2.55 -4.96 4.01
C LYS A 57 -3.86 -4.27 3.61
N HIS A 58 -4.59 -3.70 4.57
CA HIS A 58 -5.82 -2.96 4.28
C HIS A 58 -5.56 -1.70 3.45
N GLN A 59 -4.48 -0.97 3.73
CA GLN A 59 -4.07 0.21 2.96
C GLN A 59 -3.73 -0.15 1.51
N ILE A 60 -2.97 -1.21 1.28
CA ILE A 60 -2.65 -1.69 -0.08
C ILE A 60 -3.94 -2.03 -0.84
N ALA A 61 -4.85 -2.80 -0.22
CA ALA A 61 -6.11 -3.18 -0.85
C ALA A 61 -6.99 -1.97 -1.21
N ALA A 62 -6.99 -0.92 -0.37
CA ALA A 62 -7.70 0.32 -0.67
C ALA A 62 -7.06 1.06 -1.85
N ASN A 63 -5.73 1.12 -1.91
CA ASN A 63 -5.02 1.77 -3.01
C ASN A 63 -5.23 1.04 -4.34
N VAL A 64 -5.22 -0.30 -4.36
CA VAL A 64 -5.53 -1.09 -5.57
C VAL A 64 -6.92 -0.74 -6.13
N LYS A 65 -7.94 -0.59 -5.27
CA LYS A 65 -9.28 -0.19 -5.69
C LYS A 65 -9.33 1.19 -6.36
N VAL A 66 -8.44 2.11 -5.99
CA VAL A 66 -8.32 3.42 -6.66
C VAL A 66 -7.91 3.23 -8.12
N PHE A 67 -6.94 2.36 -8.39
CA PHE A 67 -6.51 2.06 -9.76
C PHE A 67 -7.57 1.32 -10.57
N GLU A 68 -8.22 0.32 -9.99
CA GLU A 68 -9.35 -0.39 -10.64
C GLU A 68 -10.49 0.56 -11.01
N THR A 69 -10.80 1.50 -10.11
CA THR A 69 -11.84 2.52 -10.36
C THR A 69 -11.41 3.48 -11.46
N ALA A 70 -10.15 3.93 -11.45
CA ALA A 70 -9.60 4.81 -12.48
C ALA A 70 -9.64 4.14 -13.86
N GLU A 71 -9.28 2.86 -13.95
CA GLU A 71 -9.36 2.07 -15.18
C GLU A 71 -10.81 1.96 -15.69
N SER A 72 -11.75 1.61 -14.81
CA SER A 72 -13.18 1.50 -15.15
C SER A 72 -13.75 2.81 -15.72
N LEU A 73 -13.40 3.94 -15.10
CA LEU A 73 -13.80 5.27 -15.58
C LEU A 73 -13.19 5.58 -16.96
N PHE A 74 -11.91 5.26 -17.16
CA PHE A 74 -11.25 5.50 -18.44
C PHE A 74 -11.87 4.67 -19.57
N ASN A 75 -12.14 3.38 -19.32
CA ASN A 75 -12.80 2.49 -20.28
C ASN A 75 -14.22 2.96 -20.63
N THR A 76 -14.96 3.49 -19.66
CA THR A 76 -16.29 4.08 -19.89
C THR A 76 -16.19 5.31 -20.81
N LEU A 77 -15.22 6.20 -20.58
CA LEU A 77 -15.02 7.38 -21.42
C LEU A 77 -14.59 7.01 -22.85
N LEU A 78 -13.72 6.02 -23.01
CA LEU A 78 -13.28 5.53 -24.32
C LEU A 78 -14.42 4.89 -25.12
N SER A 79 -15.29 4.12 -24.46
CA SER A 79 -16.42 3.46 -25.12
C SER A 79 -17.52 4.45 -25.53
N GLN A 80 -17.74 5.52 -24.76
CA GLN A 80 -18.64 6.61 -25.16
C GLN A 80 -18.15 7.37 -26.39
N ARG A 81 -16.84 7.60 -26.52
CA ARG A 81 -16.25 8.30 -27.67
C ARG A 81 -16.30 7.55 -29.01
N ARG A 82 -16.57 6.24 -28.97
CA ARG A 82 -16.67 5.38 -30.17
C ARG A 82 -18.09 5.24 -30.73
N ARG A 83 -19.10 5.77 -30.03
CA ARG A 83 -20.50 5.87 -30.51
C ARG A 83 -20.76 7.25 -31.07
#